data_AF-A0A9E4UZJ3-F1
#
_entry.id   AF-A0A9E4UZJ3-F1
#
_cell.length_a   1.000
_cell.length_b   1.000
_cell.length_c   1.000
_cell.angle_alpha   90.00
_cell.angle_beta   90.00
_cell.angle_gamma   90.00
#
_symmetry.space_group_name_H-M   'P 1'
#
loop_
_entity.id
_entity.type
_entity.pdbx_description
1 polymer ?
#
loop_
_entity_poly.entity_id
_entity_poly.type
_entity_poly.pdbx_seq_one_letter_code
_entity_poly.pdbx_strand_id
1 'polypeptide(L)'
;MAEILGVGLTHSPSLITPDELKNYSLTRALTNDRIPAEQKNPESWPEAMRAEWGDDQGYTAAKFQRGKLVDGFRRLRAEIDAFEPDVVLIWGDDQYENF
;
A
#
# COMPACT_ATOMS: atom_id res chain seq x y z
N MET A 1 19.95 10.75 -30.44
CA MET A 1 19.65 9.35 -30.11
C MET A 1 18.32 9.35 -29.37
N ALA A 2 17.48 8.33 -29.53
CA ALA A 2 16.29 8.22 -28.69
C ALA A 2 16.71 7.71 -27.30
N GLU A 3 16.15 8.31 -26.24
CA GLU A 3 16.39 7.93 -24.85
C GLU A 3 15.13 7.31 -24.26
N ILE A 4 15.28 6.42 -23.28
CA ILE A 4 14.16 5.75 -22.60
C ILE A 4 14.41 5.80 -21.09
N LEU A 5 13.43 6.32 -20.35
CA LEU A 5 13.38 6.25 -18.89
C LEU A 5 12.46 5.09 -18.44
N GLY A 6 13.02 4.13 -17.69
CA GLY A 6 12.24 3.09 -17.02
C GLY A 6 11.82 3.53 -15.62
N VAL A 7 10.51 3.47 -15.33
CA VAL A 7 9.94 3.85 -14.03
C VAL A 7 9.09 2.72 -13.48
N GLY A 8 9.34 2.30 -12.24
CA GLY A 8 8.56 1.28 -11.54
C GLY A 8 7.83 1.87 -10.33
N LEU A 9 6.58 1.44 -10.10
CA LEU A 9 5.76 1.87 -8.97
C LEU A 9 4.90 0.70 -8.46
N THR A 10 4.47 0.78 -7.20
CA THR A 10 3.57 -0.22 -6.62
C THR A 10 2.17 -0.10 -7.23
N HIS A 11 1.53 -1.23 -7.52
CA HIS A 11 0.10 -1.27 -7.89
C HIS A 11 -0.83 -1.43 -6.66
N SER A 12 -0.32 -1.25 -5.43
CA SER A 12 -1.09 -1.55 -4.21
C SER A 12 -2.43 -0.80 -4.16
N PRO A 13 -3.57 -1.51 -3.97
CA PRO A 13 -4.90 -0.88 -3.90
C PRO A 13 -5.10 -0.06 -2.62
N SER A 14 -4.18 -0.10 -1.66
CA SER A 14 -4.34 0.55 -0.35
C SER A 14 -4.48 2.09 -0.42
N LEU A 15 -4.20 2.72 -1.57
CA LEU A 15 -4.26 4.18 -1.73
C LEU A 15 -5.65 4.72 -2.09
N ILE A 16 -6.56 3.87 -2.57
CA ILE A 16 -7.90 4.31 -3.02
C ILE A 16 -8.91 4.48 -1.88
N THR A 17 -8.63 3.93 -0.71
CA THR A 17 -9.49 4.01 0.48
C THR A 17 -8.96 5.02 1.49
N PRO A 18 -9.83 5.84 2.12
CA PRO A 18 -9.45 6.67 3.26
C PRO A 18 -8.93 5.83 4.44
N ASP A 19 -7.90 6.31 5.12
CA ASP A 19 -7.29 5.60 6.25
C ASP A 19 -8.26 5.49 7.43
N GLU A 20 -9.17 6.46 7.59
CA GLU A 20 -10.16 6.52 8.68
C GLU A 20 -11.13 5.34 8.67
N LEU A 21 -11.33 4.70 7.51
CA LEU A 21 -12.15 3.50 7.40
C LEU A 21 -11.46 2.26 7.98
N LYS A 22 -10.15 2.34 8.27
CA LYS A 22 -9.31 1.24 8.74
C LYS A 22 -9.48 -0.05 7.94
N ASN A 23 -9.74 0.06 6.64
CA ASN A 23 -10.09 -1.06 5.77
C ASN A 23 -8.85 -1.71 5.12
N TYR A 24 -7.85 -2.02 5.93
CA TYR A 24 -6.60 -2.63 5.50
C TYR A 24 -6.76 -4.14 5.30
N SER A 25 -5.76 -4.80 4.70
CA SER A 25 -5.81 -6.26 4.51
C SER A 25 -5.92 -7.03 5.83
N LEU A 26 -5.22 -6.58 6.88
CA LEU A 26 -5.25 -7.23 8.19
C LEU A 26 -6.63 -7.11 8.85
N THR A 27 -7.23 -5.92 8.90
CA THR A 27 -8.56 -5.74 9.52
C THR A 27 -9.64 -6.54 8.78
N ARG A 28 -9.55 -6.64 7.45
CA ARG A 28 -10.39 -7.54 6.65
C ARG A 28 -10.14 -9.02 6.94
N ALA A 29 -8.89 -9.44 7.12
CA ALA A 29 -8.57 -10.82 7.47
C ALA A 29 -9.15 -11.20 8.84
N LEU A 30 -9.12 -10.29 9.83
CA LEU A 30 -9.61 -10.55 11.18
C LEU A 30 -11.14 -10.81 11.26
N THR A 31 -11.92 -10.39 10.26
CA THR A 31 -13.37 -10.72 10.19
C THR A 31 -13.64 -12.15 9.74
N ASN A 32 -12.63 -12.88 9.25
CA ASN A 32 -12.79 -14.23 8.74
C ASN A 32 -12.97 -15.26 9.87
N ASP A 33 -14.09 -15.96 9.89
CA ASP A 33 -14.40 -16.99 10.90
C ASP A 33 -13.51 -18.24 10.84
N ARG A 34 -12.76 -18.40 9.75
CA ARG A 34 -11.78 -19.51 9.62
C ARG A 34 -10.50 -19.28 10.41
N ILE A 35 -10.24 -18.05 10.86
CA ILE A 35 -9.08 -17.73 11.69
C ILE A 35 -9.44 -18.00 13.16
N PRO A 36 -8.68 -18.86 13.88
CA PRO A 36 -8.91 -19.12 15.29
C PRO A 36 -8.87 -17.83 16.14
N ALA A 37 -9.69 -17.79 17.20
CA ALA A 37 -9.84 -16.59 18.02
C ALA A 37 -8.53 -16.18 18.71
N GLU A 38 -7.66 -17.12 19.08
CA GLU A 38 -6.38 -16.79 19.71
C GLU A 38 -5.42 -16.07 18.76
N GLN A 39 -5.53 -16.35 17.45
CA GLN A 39 -4.72 -15.69 16.41
C GLN A 39 -5.25 -14.30 16.06
N LYS A 40 -6.51 -14.00 16.42
CA LYS A 40 -7.09 -12.66 16.30
C LYS A 40 -6.76 -11.76 17.48
N ASN A 41 -6.27 -12.30 18.60
CA ASN A 41 -5.88 -11.52 19.77
C ASN A 41 -4.54 -10.81 19.49
N PRO A 42 -4.48 -9.46 19.47
CA PRO A 42 -3.22 -8.74 19.27
C PRO A 42 -2.11 -9.10 20.25
N GLU A 43 -2.44 -9.49 21.49
CA GLU A 43 -1.43 -9.87 22.48
C GLU A 43 -0.60 -11.09 22.05
N SER A 44 -1.17 -11.98 21.23
CA SER A 44 -0.50 -13.18 20.72
C SER A 44 0.41 -12.91 19.53
N TRP A 45 0.37 -11.71 18.95
CA TRP A 45 1.11 -11.38 17.73
C TRP A 45 2.61 -11.12 17.99
N PRO A 46 3.45 -11.17 16.95
CA PRO A 46 4.83 -10.72 17.06
C PRO A 46 4.93 -9.25 17.53
N GLU A 47 5.99 -8.90 18.25
CA GLU A 47 6.17 -7.57 18.83
C GLU A 47 6.06 -6.43 17.80
N ALA A 48 6.69 -6.59 16.63
CA ALA A 48 6.62 -5.61 15.55
C ALA A 48 5.18 -5.37 15.08
N MET A 49 4.37 -6.41 15.01
CA MET A 49 2.97 -6.31 14.60
C MET A 49 2.13 -5.60 15.67
N ARG A 50 2.37 -5.88 16.96
CA ARG A 50 1.74 -5.14 18.06
C ARG A 50 2.13 -3.66 18.04
N ALA A 51 3.39 -3.35 17.75
CA ALA A 51 3.87 -1.98 17.67
C ALA A 51 3.21 -1.19 16.53
N GLU A 52 3.06 -1.80 15.35
CA GLU A 52 2.34 -1.17 14.23
C GLU A 52 0.82 -1.09 14.48
N TRP A 53 0.24 -2.08 15.15
CA TRP A 53 -1.18 -2.07 15.51
C TRP A 53 -1.51 -1.01 16.56
N GLY A 54 -0.64 -0.84 17.56
CA GLY A 54 -0.80 0.14 18.63
C GLY A 54 -2.17 0.10 19.32
N ASP A 55 -2.54 1.23 19.92
CA ASP A 55 -3.84 1.41 20.57
C ASP A 55 -4.93 1.92 19.60
N ASP A 56 -4.56 2.21 18.35
CA ASP A 56 -5.44 2.77 17.33
C ASP A 56 -5.77 1.81 16.19
N GLN A 57 -5.49 0.52 16.37
CA GLN A 57 -5.75 -0.55 15.40
C GLN A 57 -5.04 -0.32 14.05
N GLY A 58 -3.82 0.19 14.10
CA GLY A 58 -2.93 0.37 12.96
C GLY A 58 -3.16 1.64 12.16
N TYR A 59 -4.00 2.56 12.65
CA TYR A 59 -4.34 3.77 11.92
C TYR A 59 -3.12 4.69 11.72
N THR A 60 -2.34 4.93 12.77
CA THR A 60 -1.11 5.75 12.68
C THR A 60 -0.10 5.12 11.73
N ALA A 61 0.11 3.81 11.82
CA ALA A 61 1.02 3.08 10.93
C ALA A 61 0.56 3.16 9.46
N ALA A 62 -0.75 3.02 9.20
CA ALA A 62 -1.31 3.14 7.87
C ALA A 62 -1.10 4.53 7.26
N LYS A 63 -1.35 5.61 8.02
CA LYS A 63 -1.09 6.99 7.53
C LYS A 63 0.38 7.20 7.19
N PHE A 64 1.27 6.71 8.05
CA PHE A 64 2.70 6.79 7.81
C PHE A 64 3.09 6.04 6.51
N GLN A 65 2.60 4.83 6.33
CA GLN A 65 2.86 4.03 5.14
C GLN A 65 2.28 4.68 3.87
N ARG A 66 1.05 5.23 3.93
CA ARG A 66 0.46 6.00 2.85
C ARG A 66 1.34 7.18 2.47
N GLY A 67 1.87 7.91 3.45
CA GLY A 67 2.81 9.01 3.25
C GLY A 67 4.03 8.57 2.43
N LYS A 68 4.70 7.48 2.85
CA LYS A 68 5.85 6.93 2.13
C LYS A 68 5.53 6.56 0.68
N LEU A 69 4.38 5.94 0.44
CA LEU A 69 3.94 5.59 -0.91
C LEU A 69 3.74 6.85 -1.76
N VAL A 70 2.98 7.82 -1.26
CA VAL A 70 2.70 9.09 -1.97
C VAL A 70 3.98 9.86 -2.27
N ASP A 71 4.93 9.91 -1.34
CA ASP A 71 6.22 10.56 -1.56
C ASP A 71 7.04 9.85 -2.64
N GLY A 72 6.97 8.52 -2.70
CA GLY A 72 7.49 7.73 -3.82
C GLY A 72 6.88 8.16 -5.16
N PHE A 73 5.55 8.24 -5.26
CA PHE A 73 4.87 8.71 -6.47
C PHE A 73 5.29 10.12 -6.88
N ARG A 74 5.41 11.05 -5.93
CA ARG A 74 5.86 12.42 -6.20
C ARG A 74 7.28 12.45 -6.76
N ARG A 75 8.18 11.63 -6.21
CA ARG A 75 9.54 11.50 -6.73
C ARG A 75 9.53 10.98 -8.16
N LEU A 76 8.84 9.86 -8.42
CA LEU A 76 8.78 9.28 -9.78
C LEU A 76 8.17 10.27 -10.77
N ARG A 77 7.15 11.04 -10.36
CA ARG A 77 6.57 12.10 -11.17
C ARG A 77 7.59 13.19 -11.51
N ALA A 78 8.38 13.63 -10.54
CA ALA A 78 9.43 14.62 -10.76
C ALA A 78 10.52 14.13 -11.74
N GLU A 79 10.90 12.86 -11.66
CA GLU A 79 11.86 12.25 -12.61
C GLU A 79 11.27 12.19 -14.04
N ILE A 80 9.98 11.85 -14.17
CA ILE A 80 9.28 11.85 -15.47
C ILE A 80 9.21 13.28 -16.03
N ASP A 81 8.86 14.27 -15.21
CA ASP A 81 8.79 15.66 -15.62
C ASP A 81 10.17 16.19 -16.06
N ALA A 82 11.24 15.84 -15.34
CA ALA A 82 12.61 16.22 -15.68
C ALA A 82 13.14 15.52 -16.95
N PHE A 83 12.64 14.33 -17.25
CA PHE A 83 12.97 13.60 -18.46
C PHE A 83 12.29 14.18 -19.71
N GLU A 84 11.20 14.94 -19.54
CA GLU A 84 10.46 15.61 -20.62
C GLU A 84 10.10 14.66 -21.80
N PRO A 85 9.41 13.53 -21.55
CA PRO A 85 9.12 12.56 -22.61
C PRO A 85 8.08 13.08 -23.60
N ASP A 86 8.31 12.82 -24.89
CA ASP A 86 7.29 13.03 -25.94
C ASP A 86 6.10 12.05 -25.81
N VAL A 87 6.35 10.84 -25.27
CA VAL A 87 5.38 9.77 -25.10
C VAL A 87 5.59 9.06 -23.77
N VAL A 88 4.50 8.82 -23.04
CA VAL A 88 4.48 7.96 -21.85
C VAL A 88 3.67 6.71 -22.14
N LEU A 89 4.32 5.54 -22.04
CA LEU A 89 3.68 4.24 -22.13
C LEU A 89 3.55 3.64 -20.73
N ILE A 90 2.32 3.31 -20.33
CA ILE A 90 2.02 2.73 -19.02
C ILE A 90 1.42 1.34 -19.25
N TRP A 91 1.98 0.33 -18.59
CA TRP A 91 1.42 -1.02 -18.50
C TRP A 91 1.28 -1.41 -17.03
N GLY A 92 0.17 -2.03 -16.69
CA GLY A 92 -0.12 -2.59 -15.37
C GLY A 92 -1.00 -3.81 -15.54
N ASP A 93 -0.96 -4.73 -14.59
CA ASP A 93 -1.92 -5.84 -14.59
C ASP A 93 -3.29 -5.35 -14.10
N ASP A 94 -4.35 -5.98 -14.61
CA ASP A 94 -5.68 -5.82 -14.02
C ASP A 94 -5.81 -6.82 -12.87
N GLN A 95 -5.91 -6.30 -11.64
CA GLN A 95 -6.10 -7.11 -10.43
C GLN A 95 -7.41 -7.92 -10.46
N TYR A 96 -8.34 -7.62 -11.37
CA TYR A 96 -9.57 -8.39 -11.55
C TYR A 96 -9.45 -9.60 -12.49
N GLU A 97 -8.33 -9.78 -13.20
CA GLU A 97 -8.11 -10.95 -14.08
C GLU A 97 -7.46 -12.15 -13.37
N ASN A 98 -7.03 -11.98 -12.11
CA ASN A 98 -6.56 -13.07 -11.26
C ASN A 98 -7.70 -13.54 -10.34
N PHE A 99 -8.57 -14.39 -10.90
CA PHE A 99 -9.71 -15.06 -10.24
C PHE A 99 -9.37 -15.74 -8.91
#